data_AF-A0A7S0AKP8-F1
#
_entry.id   AF-A0A7S0AKP8-F1
#
_cell.length_a   1.000
_cell.length_b   1.000
_cell.length_c   1.000
_cell.angle_alpha   90.00
_cell.angle_beta   90.00
_cell.angle_gamma   90.00
#
_symmetry.space_group_name_H-M   'P 1'
#
loop_
_entity.id
_entity.type
_entity.pdbx_description
1 polymer ?
#
loop_
_entity_poly.entity_id
_entity_poly.type
_entity_poly.pdbx_seq_one_letter_code
_entity_poly.pdbx_strand_id
1 'polypeptide(L)'
;MTTVIYDLIGAASEIPPLAIVTYFATGVAVLFSLYAYFVFTRWEKDFSGTRLGRTAKDCPSNSQHPDVSRFSVVQSTIVANAQTHKTFDKCELIADVKVKEPNWRENAIIRERAKATPFMGLDAKSKADELDMDHVYIRYTDFLWGFLFIGPMSYILWFKGTCILRFRIMLIKLGLMKKPVPEDLEGLIATFCLEQSQVINYFAQTKKGSELGNIAGFFFADFPYIDNDLNYKVADLFAVDIDLDTKKFVKAKLDDLDLTAMETFILLWFNTIAAQHVKLHAMANWGTNDHISLKEINPFLRRNSVVTTIYNYFGYTSFSTFLDTWEKQGLLSNGWTSKGPLLKCFNHGIKHGIGQHVNIIDLVPHSRFVNFVVKVRMVFMDQFAKYKHLFPGIDGEAMFVGTILHSLDHTLMEWNLPDPLWLDIDDPRFGKMAEMGRVVRVGFVQDVPFLYFNKRFKGSNHPFYKEVYEKAAKIDKKLADHMDTCIIK
;
A
#
# COMPACT_ATOMS: atom_id res chain seq x y z
N MET A 1 -7.56 -20.95 -51.40
CA MET A 1 -7.90 -20.54 -50.02
C MET A 1 -9.40 -20.66 -49.75
N THR A 2 -10.26 -20.24 -50.69
CA THR A 2 -11.73 -20.37 -50.59
C THR A 2 -12.21 -21.81 -50.53
N THR A 3 -11.68 -22.73 -51.34
CA THR A 3 -12.06 -24.17 -51.34
C THR A 3 -11.74 -24.86 -50.01
N VAL A 4 -10.58 -24.57 -49.43
CA VAL A 4 -10.14 -25.14 -48.13
C VAL A 4 -11.05 -24.71 -46.98
N ILE A 5 -11.61 -23.50 -47.04
CA ILE A 5 -12.56 -23.01 -46.02
C ILE A 5 -13.92 -23.72 -46.16
N TYR A 6 -14.40 -23.96 -47.40
CA TYR A 6 -15.65 -24.70 -47.61
C TYR A 6 -15.53 -26.17 -47.19
N ASP A 7 -14.39 -26.81 -47.45
CA ASP A 7 -14.16 -28.19 -47.03
C ASP A 7 -14.06 -28.33 -45.50
N LEU A 8 -13.48 -27.33 -44.81
CA LEU A 8 -13.45 -27.27 -43.34
C LEU A 8 -14.85 -27.02 -42.74
N ILE A 9 -15.68 -26.20 -43.39
CA ILE A 9 -17.07 -25.95 -42.95
C ILE A 9 -17.94 -27.18 -43.19
N GLY A 10 -17.76 -27.88 -44.32
CA GLY A 10 -18.46 -29.13 -44.62
C GLY A 10 -18.14 -30.23 -43.59
N ALA A 11 -16.86 -30.43 -43.28
CA ALA A 11 -16.43 -31.41 -42.28
C ALA A 11 -16.90 -31.07 -40.85
N ALA A 12 -17.02 -29.78 -40.51
CA ALA A 12 -17.54 -29.36 -39.21
C ALA A 12 -19.05 -29.62 -39.05
N SER A 13 -19.80 -29.71 -40.15
CA SER A 13 -21.25 -30.00 -40.13
C SER A 13 -21.59 -31.47 -39.84
N GLU A 14 -20.62 -32.38 -39.97
CA GLU A 14 -20.79 -33.82 -39.71
C GLU A 14 -20.47 -34.23 -38.27
N ILE A 15 -19.92 -33.32 -37.44
CA ILE A 15 -19.63 -33.61 -36.03
C ILE A 15 -20.93 -33.58 -35.23
N PRO A 16 -21.34 -34.68 -34.58
CA PRO A 16 -22.54 -34.69 -33.75
C PRO A 16 -22.46 -33.58 -32.68
N PRO A 17 -23.54 -32.83 -32.40
CA PRO A 17 -23.52 -31.77 -31.39
C PRO A 17 -22.97 -32.22 -30.03
N LEU A 18 -23.23 -33.47 -29.63
CA LEU A 18 -22.69 -34.08 -28.42
C LEU A 18 -21.16 -34.20 -28.44
N ALA A 19 -20.56 -34.51 -29.59
CA ALA A 19 -19.12 -34.58 -29.75
C ALA A 19 -18.50 -33.18 -29.65
N ILE A 20 -19.12 -32.13 -30.21
CA ILE A 20 -18.67 -30.74 -30.07
C ILE A 20 -18.63 -30.33 -28.59
N VAL A 21 -19.72 -30.58 -27.85
CA VAL A 21 -19.78 -30.29 -26.40
C VAL A 21 -18.71 -31.06 -25.64
N THR A 22 -18.50 -32.33 -25.98
CA THR A 22 -17.50 -33.18 -25.34
C THR A 22 -16.08 -32.68 -25.60
N TYR A 23 -15.74 -32.33 -26.84
CA TYR A 23 -14.42 -31.76 -27.19
C TYR A 23 -14.18 -30.42 -26.52
N PHE A 24 -15.19 -29.54 -26.48
CA PHE A 24 -15.10 -28.27 -25.80
C PHE A 24 -14.86 -28.47 -24.29
N ALA A 25 -15.67 -29.29 -23.62
CA ALA A 25 -15.53 -29.58 -22.20
C ALA A 25 -14.15 -30.21 -21.88
N THR A 26 -13.69 -31.12 -22.74
CA THR A 26 -12.36 -31.74 -22.62
C THR A 26 -11.26 -30.69 -22.76
N GLY A 27 -11.34 -29.80 -23.75
CA GLY A 27 -10.40 -28.72 -23.95
C GLY A 27 -10.34 -27.77 -22.75
N VAL A 28 -11.51 -27.37 -22.22
CA VAL A 28 -11.60 -26.54 -21.01
C VAL A 28 -10.98 -27.24 -19.80
N ALA A 29 -11.25 -28.53 -19.60
CA ALA A 29 -10.69 -29.31 -18.50
C ALA A 29 -9.16 -29.44 -18.61
N VAL A 30 -8.62 -29.65 -19.81
CA VAL A 30 -7.17 -29.69 -20.06
C VAL A 30 -6.54 -28.33 -19.77
N LEU A 31 -7.10 -27.23 -20.31
CA LEU A 31 -6.60 -25.88 -20.06
C LEU A 31 -6.64 -25.51 -18.56
N PHE A 32 -7.73 -25.85 -17.87
CA PHE A 32 -7.85 -25.66 -16.43
C PHE A 32 -6.80 -26.48 -15.68
N SER A 33 -6.57 -27.74 -16.06
CA SER A 33 -5.57 -28.60 -15.42
C SER A 33 -4.15 -28.07 -15.61
N LEU A 34 -3.81 -27.59 -16.81
CA LEU A 34 -2.53 -26.93 -17.09
C LEU A 34 -2.37 -25.64 -16.26
N TYR A 35 -3.43 -24.84 -16.15
CA TYR A 35 -3.41 -23.63 -15.33
C TYR A 35 -3.27 -23.95 -13.84
N ALA A 36 -4.04 -24.92 -13.33
CA ALA A 36 -3.96 -25.37 -11.95
C ALA A 36 -2.57 -25.93 -11.61
N TYR A 37 -1.94 -26.66 -12.53
CA TYR A 37 -0.56 -27.14 -12.40
C TYR A 37 0.44 -25.98 -12.40
N PHE A 38 0.28 -24.99 -13.28
CA PHE A 38 1.10 -23.77 -13.24
C PHE A 38 0.98 -23.05 -11.88
N VAL A 39 -0.24 -22.89 -11.36
CA VAL A 39 -0.47 -22.30 -10.04
C VAL A 39 0.10 -23.17 -8.92
N PHE A 40 0.03 -24.49 -9.05
CA PHE A 40 0.63 -25.43 -8.09
C PHE A 40 2.14 -25.28 -8.03
N THR A 41 2.84 -25.21 -9.16
CA THR A 41 4.31 -25.03 -9.18
C THR A 41 4.74 -23.70 -8.55
N ARG A 42 3.94 -22.64 -8.70
CA ARG A 42 4.14 -21.36 -7.99
C ARG A 42 3.93 -21.49 -6.49
N TRP A 43 2.83 -22.12 -6.09
CA TRP A 43 2.52 -22.38 -4.68
C TRP A 43 3.59 -23.24 -4.01
N GLU A 44 4.03 -24.30 -4.68
CA GLU A 44 5.07 -25.20 -4.19
C GLU A 44 6.38 -24.44 -3.97
N LYS A 45 6.79 -23.62 -4.94
CA LYS A 45 8.01 -22.81 -4.85
C LYS A 45 7.96 -21.77 -3.73
N ASP A 46 6.86 -21.03 -3.64
CA ASP A 46 6.82 -19.80 -2.85
C ASP A 46 6.14 -19.97 -1.46
N PHE A 47 5.40 -21.06 -1.24
CA PHE A 47 4.69 -21.34 0.01
C PHE A 47 5.02 -22.70 0.64
N SER A 48 5.13 -23.77 -0.16
CA SER A 48 5.34 -25.11 0.38
C SER A 48 6.74 -25.25 0.98
N GLY A 49 6.81 -25.41 2.31
CA GLY A 49 8.07 -25.58 3.03
C GLY A 49 8.88 -24.29 3.27
N THR A 50 8.49 -23.17 2.66
CA THR A 50 9.13 -21.85 2.86
C THR A 50 8.35 -20.98 3.84
N ARG A 51 7.02 -21.16 3.92
CA ARG A 51 6.14 -20.39 4.80
C ARG A 51 5.48 -21.25 5.84
N LEU A 52 5.14 -20.60 6.95
CA LEU A 52 4.61 -21.26 8.13
C LEU A 52 3.17 -20.82 8.36
N GLY A 53 2.34 -21.76 8.79
CA GLY A 53 1.01 -21.43 9.29
C GLY A 53 1.13 -20.53 10.52
N ARG A 54 0.20 -19.59 10.72
CA ARG A 54 0.25 -18.64 11.85
C ARG A 54 0.33 -19.32 13.22
N THR A 55 -0.20 -20.54 13.36
CA THR A 55 -0.15 -21.30 14.61
C THR A 55 1.21 -21.95 14.90
N ALA A 56 2.13 -21.95 13.94
CA ALA A 56 3.50 -22.42 14.14
C ALA A 56 4.29 -21.41 14.98
N LYS A 57 5.04 -21.87 15.98
CA LYS A 57 5.73 -21.00 16.96
C LYS A 57 6.77 -20.09 16.35
N ASP A 58 7.34 -20.50 15.23
CA ASP A 58 8.36 -19.83 14.44
C ASP A 58 7.77 -18.91 13.35
N CYS A 59 6.44 -18.89 13.17
CA CYS A 59 5.81 -17.92 12.29
C CYS A 59 5.86 -16.51 12.94
N PRO A 60 6.36 -15.47 12.24
CA PRO A 60 6.36 -14.10 12.78
C PRO A 60 4.99 -13.60 13.25
N SER A 61 3.90 -14.00 12.58
CA SER A 61 2.53 -13.65 12.98
C SER A 61 1.89 -14.60 14.00
N ASN A 62 2.66 -15.52 14.60
CA ASN A 62 2.20 -16.28 15.77
C ASN A 62 2.11 -15.40 17.01
N SER A 63 3.10 -14.52 17.16
CA SER A 63 3.21 -13.52 18.22
C SER A 63 2.44 -12.24 17.87
N GLN A 64 2.37 -11.28 18.81
CA GLN A 64 1.87 -9.94 18.52
C GLN A 64 2.79 -9.20 17.54
N HIS A 65 2.28 -8.16 16.88
CA HIS A 65 3.09 -7.35 15.97
C HIS A 65 4.28 -6.70 16.70
N PRO A 66 5.35 -6.33 15.98
CA PRO A 66 6.52 -5.68 16.57
C PRO A 66 6.19 -4.38 17.28
N ASP A 67 7.06 -3.98 18.20
CA ASP A 67 6.91 -2.71 18.89
C ASP A 67 7.07 -1.52 17.96
N VAL A 68 6.23 -0.50 18.17
CA VAL A 68 6.35 0.78 17.49
C VAL A 68 7.46 1.59 18.17
N SER A 69 8.42 2.09 17.39
CA SER A 69 9.53 2.92 17.88
C SER A 69 8.98 4.12 18.66
N ARG A 70 9.55 4.35 19.84
CA ARG A 70 9.09 5.44 20.74
C ARG A 70 9.26 6.80 20.06
N PHE A 71 8.38 7.74 20.38
CA PHE A 71 8.44 9.11 19.85
C PHE A 71 9.83 9.75 20.04
N SER A 72 10.42 9.60 21.22
CA SER A 72 11.76 10.12 21.53
C SER A 72 12.88 9.50 20.67
N VAL A 73 12.71 8.23 20.26
CA VAL A 73 13.68 7.57 19.35
C VAL A 73 13.58 8.22 17.98
N VAL A 74 12.37 8.33 17.42
CA VAL A 74 12.14 8.99 16.11
C VAL A 74 12.65 10.43 16.13
N GLN A 75 12.33 11.18 17.19
CA GLN A 75 12.82 12.54 17.41
C GLN A 75 14.36 12.60 17.41
N SER A 76 15.00 11.73 18.18
CA SER A 76 16.46 11.71 18.30
C SER A 76 17.14 11.36 17.00
N THR A 77 16.56 10.44 16.20
CA THR A 77 17.06 10.10 14.87
C THR A 77 16.96 11.31 13.93
N ILE A 78 15.81 11.98 13.87
CA ILE A 78 15.65 13.19 13.04
C ILE A 78 16.68 14.26 13.42
N VAL A 79 16.87 14.51 14.72
CA VAL A 79 17.83 15.51 15.20
C VAL A 79 19.27 15.11 14.90
N ALA A 80 19.63 13.84 15.09
CA ALA A 80 20.97 13.33 14.81
C ALA A 80 21.29 13.43 13.31
N ASN A 81 20.36 13.00 12.45
CA ASN A 81 20.49 13.08 11.00
C ASN A 81 20.52 14.53 10.51
N ALA A 82 19.76 15.45 11.12
CA ALA A 82 19.88 16.87 10.79
C ALA A 82 21.26 17.46 11.16
N GLN A 83 21.91 16.97 12.22
CA GLN A 83 23.22 17.48 12.67
C GLN A 83 24.38 17.04 11.77
N THR A 84 24.22 16.00 10.95
CA THR A 84 25.26 15.58 9.99
C THR A 84 25.34 16.49 8.76
N HIS A 85 24.32 17.34 8.56
CA HIS A 85 24.12 18.13 7.33
C HIS A 85 24.02 19.63 7.61
N LYS A 86 24.97 20.41 7.06
CA LYS A 86 25.08 21.86 7.30
C LYS A 86 23.85 22.64 6.81
N THR A 87 23.15 22.13 5.81
CA THR A 87 21.95 22.82 5.30
C THR A 87 20.81 22.85 6.31
N PHE A 88 20.78 21.94 7.28
CA PHE A 88 19.77 21.90 8.34
C PHE A 88 20.09 22.81 9.52
N ASP A 89 21.31 23.35 9.63
CA ASP A 89 21.64 24.39 10.63
C ASP A 89 20.75 25.63 10.50
N LYS A 90 20.22 25.88 9.29
CA LYS A 90 19.31 26.97 8.96
C LYS A 90 17.83 26.56 8.93
N CYS A 91 17.50 25.30 9.25
CA CYS A 91 16.11 24.85 9.27
C CYS A 91 15.47 25.24 10.60
N GLU A 92 14.61 26.26 10.58
CA GLU A 92 13.97 26.81 11.77
C GLU A 92 13.20 25.75 12.56
N LEU A 93 12.53 24.84 11.86
CA LEU A 93 11.72 23.79 12.47
C LEU A 93 12.53 22.68 13.15
N ILE A 94 13.82 22.50 12.84
CA ILE A 94 14.65 21.51 13.57
C ILE A 94 14.82 21.90 15.04
N ALA A 95 14.87 23.20 15.34
CA ALA A 95 14.88 23.65 16.73
C ALA A 95 13.58 23.27 17.45
N ASP A 96 12.44 23.38 16.77
CA ASP A 96 11.14 22.97 17.30
C ASP A 96 11.02 21.44 17.42
N VAL A 97 11.62 20.66 16.51
CA VAL A 97 11.72 19.20 16.64
C VAL A 97 12.46 18.82 17.92
N LYS A 98 13.58 19.47 18.24
CA LYS A 98 14.41 19.16 19.44
C LYS A 98 13.65 19.31 20.76
N VAL A 99 12.72 20.27 20.83
CA VAL A 99 11.95 20.58 22.04
C VAL A 99 10.52 20.07 21.97
N LYS A 100 10.15 19.33 20.92
CA LYS A 100 8.80 18.80 20.74
C LYS A 100 8.53 17.74 21.81
N GLU A 101 7.59 18.04 22.69
CA GLU A 101 7.08 17.06 23.63
C GLU A 101 5.97 16.23 22.96
N PRO A 102 5.85 14.93 23.29
CA PRO A 102 4.75 14.12 22.78
C PRO A 102 3.43 14.68 23.30
N ASN A 103 2.51 15.00 22.39
CA ASN A 103 1.13 15.39 22.72
C ASN A 103 0.36 14.14 23.15
N TRP A 104 0.61 13.71 24.39
CA TRP A 104 0.17 12.40 24.85
C TRP A 104 -1.32 12.40 25.20
N ARG A 105 -1.99 11.33 24.76
CA ARG A 105 -3.02 10.67 25.57
C ARG A 105 -2.59 9.21 25.64
N GLU A 106 -2.20 8.71 26.81
CA GLU A 106 -2.04 7.26 26.95
C GLU A 106 -3.38 6.61 26.66
N ASN A 107 -3.42 5.97 25.51
CA ASN A 107 -4.53 5.11 25.12
C ASN A 107 -4.11 3.66 25.34
N ALA A 108 -3.49 3.37 26.49
CA ALA A 108 -3.16 2.02 26.93
C ALA A 108 -4.41 1.13 26.91
N ILE A 109 -5.56 1.69 27.31
CA ILE A 109 -6.87 1.03 27.23
C ILE A 109 -7.24 0.66 25.79
N ILE A 110 -7.04 1.55 24.82
CA ILE A 110 -7.34 1.25 23.40
C ILE A 110 -6.41 0.15 22.88
N ARG A 111 -5.11 0.23 23.21
CA ARG A 111 -4.13 -0.79 22.81
C ARG A 111 -4.48 -2.16 23.42
N GLU A 112 -4.88 -2.19 24.68
CA GLU A 112 -5.30 -3.43 25.33
C GLU A 112 -6.57 -4.02 24.71
N ARG A 113 -7.53 -3.16 24.33
CA ARG A 113 -8.74 -3.58 23.59
C ARG A 113 -8.38 -4.18 22.22
N ALA A 114 -7.37 -3.63 21.55
CA ALA A 114 -6.93 -4.06 20.23
C ALA A 114 -6.19 -5.41 20.21
N LYS A 115 -5.47 -5.78 21.28
CA LYS A 115 -4.66 -7.02 21.33
C LYS A 115 -5.43 -8.26 20.89
N ALA A 116 -4.75 -9.15 20.17
CA ALA A 116 -5.36 -10.40 19.72
C ALA A 116 -5.79 -11.29 20.89
N THR A 117 -6.91 -11.99 20.73
CA THR A 117 -7.28 -13.06 21.66
C THR A 117 -6.49 -14.33 21.34
N PRO A 118 -6.11 -15.14 22.34
CA PRO A 118 -5.55 -16.46 22.11
C PRO A 118 -6.45 -17.31 21.21
N PHE A 119 -5.86 -18.01 20.25
CA PHE A 119 -6.57 -18.94 19.37
C PHE A 119 -5.61 -20.01 18.88
N MET A 120 -5.94 -21.29 19.10
CA MET A 120 -5.23 -22.45 18.54
C MET A 120 -3.68 -22.38 18.62
N GLY A 121 -3.14 -21.97 19.76
CA GLY A 121 -1.69 -21.92 19.98
C GLY A 121 -0.99 -20.63 19.52
N LEU A 122 -1.74 -19.60 19.09
CA LEU A 122 -1.19 -18.25 18.93
C LEU A 122 -0.69 -17.70 20.27
N ASP A 123 0.54 -17.19 20.26
CA ASP A 123 1.14 -16.55 21.42
C ASP A 123 0.71 -15.08 21.50
N ALA A 124 -0.31 -14.80 22.31
CA ALA A 124 -0.76 -13.42 22.54
C ALA A 124 0.17 -12.61 23.47
N LYS A 125 1.25 -13.19 24.00
CA LYS A 125 2.14 -12.54 24.98
C LYS A 125 3.45 -12.06 24.39
N SER A 126 4.08 -12.86 23.52
CA SER A 126 5.30 -12.43 22.82
C SER A 126 5.00 -11.45 21.70
N LYS A 127 6.03 -10.75 21.24
CA LYS A 127 6.00 -9.86 20.07
C LYS A 127 7.00 -10.37 19.05
N ALA A 128 6.73 -10.11 17.78
CA ALA A 128 7.70 -10.30 16.71
C ALA A 128 8.81 -9.25 16.79
N ASP A 129 9.99 -9.60 16.28
CA ASP A 129 11.15 -8.72 16.28
C ASP A 129 11.03 -7.63 15.21
N GLU A 130 10.53 -7.99 14.02
CA GLU A 130 10.41 -7.09 12.88
C GLU A 130 9.12 -7.32 12.09
N LEU A 131 8.78 -6.33 11.24
CA LEU A 131 7.67 -6.48 10.30
C LEU A 131 8.05 -7.49 9.22
N ASP A 132 7.07 -8.23 8.73
CA ASP A 132 7.24 -9.13 7.59
C ASP A 132 6.00 -9.04 6.68
N MET A 133 6.23 -8.78 5.40
CA MET A 133 5.17 -8.58 4.42
C MET A 133 4.61 -9.89 3.87
N ASP A 134 5.38 -10.98 3.87
CA ASP A 134 5.07 -12.12 3.00
C ASP A 134 5.41 -13.50 3.60
N HIS A 135 5.16 -13.68 4.90
CA HIS A 135 5.46 -14.92 5.64
C HIS A 135 4.25 -15.83 5.90
N VAL A 136 3.03 -15.33 5.81
CA VAL A 136 1.83 -16.10 6.15
C VAL A 136 1.60 -17.19 5.11
N TYR A 137 1.57 -18.45 5.56
CA TYR A 137 1.23 -19.59 4.71
C TYR A 137 -0.22 -19.52 4.24
N ILE A 138 -0.49 -20.05 3.05
CA ILE A 138 -1.84 -20.28 2.54
C ILE A 138 -1.90 -21.68 1.89
N ARG A 139 -3.05 -22.34 2.01
CA ARG A 139 -3.26 -23.64 1.36
C ARG A 139 -3.38 -23.50 -0.15
N TYR A 140 -2.96 -24.55 -0.86
CA TYR A 140 -3.06 -24.59 -2.32
C TYR A 140 -4.46 -24.29 -2.86
N THR A 141 -5.53 -24.80 -2.23
CA THR A 141 -6.89 -24.55 -2.70
C THR A 141 -7.32 -23.10 -2.56
N ASP A 142 -6.93 -22.44 -1.47
CA ASP A 142 -7.19 -21.01 -1.24
C ASP A 142 -6.30 -20.15 -2.18
N PHE A 143 -5.07 -20.59 -2.46
CA PHE A 143 -4.17 -19.96 -3.44
C PHE A 143 -4.69 -20.05 -4.88
N LEU A 144 -5.10 -21.25 -5.32
CA LEU A 144 -5.72 -21.50 -6.62
C LEU A 144 -6.97 -20.65 -6.80
N TRP A 145 -7.79 -20.54 -5.76
CA TRP A 145 -8.95 -19.67 -5.75
C TRP A 145 -8.58 -18.19 -6.02
N GLY A 146 -7.56 -17.65 -5.36
CA GLY A 146 -7.13 -16.28 -5.62
C GLY A 146 -6.58 -16.09 -7.03
N PHE A 147 -5.83 -17.07 -7.54
CA PHE A 147 -5.38 -17.05 -8.93
C PHE A 147 -6.51 -17.16 -9.94
N LEU A 148 -7.62 -17.84 -9.64
CA LEU A 148 -8.75 -17.93 -10.57
C LEU A 148 -9.61 -16.67 -10.59
N PHE A 149 -9.80 -16.01 -9.45
CA PHE A 149 -10.80 -14.96 -9.34
C PHE A 149 -10.28 -13.56 -9.03
N ILE A 150 -9.05 -13.43 -8.52
CA ILE A 150 -8.42 -12.14 -8.23
C ILE A 150 -7.35 -11.85 -9.29
N GLY A 151 -6.45 -12.81 -9.53
CA GLY A 151 -5.32 -12.65 -10.45
C GLY A 151 -5.69 -12.10 -11.83
N PRO A 152 -6.65 -12.71 -12.57
CA PRO A 152 -7.07 -12.24 -13.88
C PRO A 152 -7.64 -10.82 -13.86
N MET A 153 -8.37 -10.47 -12.80
CA MET A 153 -8.98 -9.15 -12.68
C MET A 153 -7.94 -8.07 -12.36
N SER A 154 -6.99 -8.37 -11.48
CA SER A 154 -5.82 -7.52 -11.24
C SER A 154 -4.95 -7.38 -12.49
N TYR A 155 -4.78 -8.46 -13.27
CA TYR A 155 -4.07 -8.43 -14.55
C TYR A 155 -4.78 -7.54 -15.58
N ILE A 156 -6.12 -7.62 -15.68
CA ILE A 156 -6.91 -6.77 -16.58
C ILE A 156 -6.74 -5.29 -16.24
N LEU A 157 -6.80 -4.94 -14.94
CA LEU A 157 -6.56 -3.58 -14.47
C LEU A 157 -5.17 -3.09 -14.92
N TRP A 158 -4.13 -3.86 -14.59
CA TRP A 158 -2.75 -3.56 -14.94
C TRP A 158 -2.55 -3.40 -16.45
N PHE A 159 -3.01 -4.37 -17.23
CA PHE A 159 -2.85 -4.38 -18.69
C PHE A 159 -3.54 -3.18 -19.33
N LYS A 160 -4.80 -2.91 -18.95
CA LYS A 160 -5.55 -1.75 -19.43
C LYS A 160 -4.82 -0.44 -19.11
N GLY A 161 -4.41 -0.25 -17.85
CA GLY A 161 -3.75 0.97 -17.41
C GLY A 161 -2.43 1.23 -18.13
N THR A 162 -1.59 0.21 -18.26
CA THR A 162 -0.29 0.33 -18.94
C THR A 162 -0.44 0.50 -20.46
N CYS A 163 -1.41 -0.15 -21.11
CA CYS A 163 -1.72 0.10 -22.52
C CYS A 163 -2.15 1.55 -22.76
N ILE A 164 -3.04 2.10 -21.93
CA ILE A 164 -3.47 3.50 -22.02
C ILE A 164 -2.27 4.44 -21.82
N LEU A 165 -1.43 4.19 -20.82
CA LEU A 165 -0.23 4.99 -20.56
C LEU A 165 0.70 5.01 -21.78
N ARG A 166 1.00 3.85 -22.37
CA ARG A 166 1.84 3.75 -23.57
C ARG A 166 1.25 4.53 -24.74
N PHE A 167 -0.04 4.36 -24.98
CA PHE A 167 -0.73 5.06 -26.05
C PHE A 167 -0.62 6.58 -25.88
N ARG A 168 -0.83 7.10 -24.66
CA ARG A 168 -0.67 8.52 -24.36
C ARG A 168 0.76 9.01 -24.55
N ILE A 169 1.76 8.25 -24.09
CA ILE A 169 3.18 8.57 -24.31
C ILE A 169 3.50 8.63 -25.81
N MET A 170 2.99 7.68 -26.60
CA MET A 170 3.15 7.67 -28.05
C MET A 170 2.53 8.92 -28.69
N LEU A 171 1.29 9.28 -28.32
CA LEU A 171 0.63 10.48 -28.83
C LEU A 171 1.41 11.77 -28.52
N ILE A 172 2.00 11.87 -27.32
CA ILE A 172 2.85 13.01 -26.95
C ILE A 172 4.11 13.05 -27.82
N LYS A 173 4.78 11.91 -28.01
CA LYS A 173 5.98 11.82 -28.88
C LYS A 173 5.68 12.18 -30.34
N LEU A 174 4.47 11.88 -30.81
CA LEU A 174 4.01 12.25 -32.16
C LEU A 174 3.50 13.71 -32.25
N GLY A 175 3.49 14.46 -31.14
CA GLY A 175 2.97 15.84 -31.10
C GLY A 175 1.44 15.95 -31.20
N LEU A 176 0.72 14.82 -31.09
CA LEU A 176 -0.75 14.75 -31.16
C LEU A 176 -1.43 15.05 -29.81
N MET A 177 -0.66 15.08 -28.73
CA MET A 177 -1.12 15.41 -27.37
C MET A 177 -0.04 16.25 -26.68
N LYS A 178 -0.42 17.28 -25.93
CA LYS A 178 0.52 18.03 -25.08
C LYS A 178 0.80 17.25 -23.79
N LYS A 179 2.04 17.26 -23.30
CA LYS A 179 2.38 16.70 -21.98
C LYS A 179 1.55 17.45 -20.93
N PRO A 180 0.68 16.77 -20.16
CA PRO A 180 -0.08 17.44 -19.12
C PRO A 180 0.88 17.87 -18.01
N VAL A 181 0.61 19.03 -17.42
CA VAL A 181 1.37 19.60 -16.29
C VAL A 181 0.35 19.89 -15.20
N PRO A 182 0.66 19.62 -13.92
CA PRO A 182 -0.24 20.01 -12.83
C PRO A 182 -0.39 21.53 -12.80
N GLU A 183 -1.62 22.01 -12.72
CA GLU A 183 -1.91 23.46 -12.63
C GLU A 183 -1.36 24.06 -11.33
N ASP A 184 -1.33 23.27 -10.25
CA ASP A 184 -0.90 23.67 -8.91
C ASP A 184 -0.01 22.60 -8.27
N LEU A 185 1.27 22.60 -8.63
CA LEU A 185 2.23 21.64 -8.10
C LEU A 185 2.48 21.82 -6.59
N GLU A 186 2.49 23.06 -6.10
CA GLU A 186 2.72 23.35 -4.69
C GLU A 186 1.57 22.88 -3.80
N GLY A 187 0.32 23.11 -4.22
CA GLY A 187 -0.85 22.59 -3.52
C GLY A 187 -0.95 21.06 -3.60
N LEU A 188 -0.46 20.46 -4.70
CA LEU A 188 -0.37 19.01 -4.83
C LEU A 188 0.61 18.42 -3.80
N ILE A 189 1.81 18.98 -3.65
CA ILE A 189 2.79 18.54 -2.64
C ILE A 189 2.21 18.66 -1.23
N ALA A 190 1.57 19.78 -0.91
CA ALA A 190 0.88 19.95 0.38
C ALA A 190 -0.22 18.89 0.60
N THR A 191 -0.98 18.55 -0.45
CA THR A 191 -2.00 17.49 -0.42
C THR A 191 -1.36 16.13 -0.12
N PHE A 192 -0.20 15.81 -0.70
CA PHE A 192 0.53 14.58 -0.40
C PHE A 192 0.94 14.49 1.08
N CYS A 193 1.44 15.58 1.65
CA CYS A 193 1.83 15.63 3.06
C CYS A 193 0.65 15.62 4.02
N LEU A 194 -0.45 16.29 3.69
CA LEU A 194 -1.59 16.52 4.61
C LEU A 194 -2.73 15.53 4.45
N GLU A 195 -2.99 15.03 3.25
CA GLU A 195 -4.22 14.29 2.93
C GLU A 195 -3.91 12.84 2.53
N GLN A 196 -2.80 12.26 3.02
CA GLN A 196 -2.39 10.88 2.77
C GLN A 196 -1.52 10.31 3.90
N SER A 197 -1.12 9.04 3.83
CA SER A 197 -0.23 8.35 4.77
C SER A 197 1.10 9.06 5.07
N GLN A 198 1.55 10.01 4.25
CA GLN A 198 2.75 10.82 4.52
C GLN A 198 2.62 11.68 5.79
N VAL A 199 1.40 11.93 6.28
CA VAL A 199 1.12 12.67 7.52
C VAL A 199 1.86 12.14 8.73
N ILE A 200 2.22 10.85 8.76
CA ILE A 200 2.93 10.26 9.90
C ILE A 200 4.35 10.83 10.08
N ASN A 201 4.87 11.55 9.09
CA ASN A 201 6.19 12.19 9.12
C ASN A 201 6.12 13.64 9.62
N TYR A 202 4.92 14.18 9.88
CA TYR A 202 4.77 15.46 10.56
C TYR A 202 5.49 15.42 11.92
N PHE A 203 6.22 16.48 12.28
CA PHE A 203 6.91 16.54 13.58
C PHE A 203 6.81 17.91 14.27
N ALA A 204 6.95 18.99 13.49
CA ALA A 204 7.01 20.35 14.04
C ALA A 204 6.09 21.31 13.29
N GLN A 205 5.71 22.39 13.98
CA GLN A 205 4.93 23.50 13.44
C GLN A 205 5.48 24.79 14.04
N THR A 206 5.56 25.86 13.24
CA THR A 206 5.95 27.17 13.74
C THR A 206 5.03 27.65 14.85
N LYS A 207 5.57 28.44 15.78
CA LYS A 207 4.77 29.02 16.86
C LYS A 207 3.72 29.97 16.31
N LYS A 208 2.58 30.06 17.00
CA LYS A 208 1.51 31.01 16.67
C LYS A 208 2.07 32.43 16.63
N GLY A 209 1.84 33.13 15.52
CA GLY A 209 2.35 34.50 15.30
C GLY A 209 3.81 34.57 14.84
N SER A 210 4.41 33.44 14.45
CA SER A 210 5.71 33.42 13.77
C SER A 210 5.68 34.30 12.51
N GLU A 211 6.76 35.03 12.26
CA GLU A 211 6.94 35.81 11.03
C GLU A 211 6.99 34.93 9.78
N LEU A 212 7.34 33.65 9.94
CA LEU A 212 7.35 32.64 8.88
C LEU A 212 5.95 32.17 8.47
N GLY A 213 4.91 32.60 9.19
CA GLY A 213 3.55 32.09 9.02
C GLY A 213 3.32 30.78 9.76
N ASN A 214 2.33 30.02 9.31
CA ASN A 214 1.85 28.78 9.92
C ASN A 214 2.42 27.55 9.19
N ILE A 215 3.71 27.28 9.37
CA ILE A 215 4.44 26.24 8.62
C ILE A 215 4.51 24.94 9.42
N ALA A 216 4.16 23.82 8.79
CA ALA A 216 4.37 22.47 9.29
C ALA A 216 5.55 21.79 8.59
N GLY A 217 6.39 21.12 9.38
CA GLY A 217 7.55 20.37 8.91
C GLY A 217 7.32 18.86 8.98
N PHE A 218 7.57 18.20 7.85
CA PHE A 218 7.49 16.75 7.66
C PHE A 218 8.91 16.21 7.48
N PHE A 219 9.33 15.29 8.35
CA PHE A 219 10.70 14.80 8.45
C PHE A 219 10.74 13.28 8.26
N PHE A 220 11.42 12.86 7.21
CA PHE A 220 11.60 11.46 6.83
C PHE A 220 13.04 11.06 7.12
N ALA A 221 13.26 10.48 8.29
CA ALA A 221 14.57 9.94 8.67
C ALA A 221 14.86 8.66 7.87
N ASP A 222 16.14 8.46 7.54
CA ASP A 222 16.66 7.29 6.83
C ASP A 222 15.85 7.00 5.54
N PHE A 223 15.69 8.01 4.70
CA PHE A 223 14.79 7.99 3.54
C PHE A 223 15.38 7.15 2.39
N PRO A 224 14.81 5.98 2.06
CA PRO A 224 15.31 5.17 0.96
C PRO A 224 14.83 5.72 -0.38
N TYR A 225 15.73 5.86 -1.35
CA TYR A 225 15.42 6.34 -2.69
C TYR A 225 16.25 5.62 -3.75
N ILE A 226 15.94 5.91 -5.02
CA ILE A 226 16.62 5.33 -6.18
C ILE A 226 17.14 6.48 -7.03
N ASP A 227 18.45 6.49 -7.29
CA ASP A 227 19.06 7.46 -8.20
C ASP A 227 18.78 7.11 -9.68
N ASN A 228 19.14 8.01 -10.59
CA ASN A 228 18.90 7.79 -12.02
C ASN A 228 19.70 6.66 -12.67
N ASP A 229 20.71 6.14 -11.95
CA ASP A 229 21.48 4.95 -12.33
C ASP A 229 20.86 3.66 -11.78
N LEU A 230 19.66 3.74 -11.19
CA LEU A 230 18.94 2.62 -10.56
C LEU A 230 19.71 2.00 -9.39
N ASN A 231 20.52 2.80 -8.69
CA ASN A 231 21.14 2.37 -7.44
C ASN A 231 20.24 2.74 -6.27
N TYR A 232 20.10 1.78 -5.37
CA TYR A 232 19.49 2.00 -4.06
C TYR A 232 20.38 2.93 -3.22
N LYS A 233 19.77 3.94 -2.63
CA LYS A 233 20.39 4.92 -1.74
C LYS A 233 19.52 5.14 -0.51
N VAL A 234 20.12 5.64 0.55
CA VAL A 234 19.42 6.11 1.76
C VAL A 234 19.96 7.49 2.04
N ALA A 235 19.07 8.49 2.09
CA ALA A 235 19.38 9.81 2.60
C ALA A 235 19.19 9.81 4.12
N ASP A 236 20.02 10.53 4.85
CA ASP A 236 19.88 10.62 6.31
C ASP A 236 18.56 11.35 6.64
N LEU A 237 18.24 12.43 5.92
CA LEU A 237 17.02 13.21 6.17
C LEU A 237 16.42 13.82 4.90
N PHE A 238 15.17 13.48 4.61
CA PHE A 238 14.31 14.24 3.71
C PHE A 238 13.35 15.10 4.54
N ALA A 239 13.26 16.40 4.26
CA ALA A 239 12.39 17.32 4.98
C ALA A 239 11.54 18.16 4.01
N VAL A 240 10.27 18.35 4.34
CA VAL A 240 9.30 19.11 3.54
C VAL A 240 8.54 20.08 4.45
N ASP A 241 8.52 21.35 4.07
CA ASP A 241 7.82 22.41 4.78
C ASP A 241 6.57 22.83 3.99
N ILE A 242 5.42 22.82 4.67
CA ILE A 242 4.10 23.15 4.12
C ILE A 242 3.48 24.30 4.91
N ASP A 243 3.01 25.32 4.21
CA ASP A 243 2.17 26.36 4.81
C ASP A 243 0.75 25.80 5.02
N LEU A 244 0.32 25.71 6.27
CA LEU A 244 -0.97 25.16 6.68
C LEU A 244 -2.16 26.07 6.39
N ASP A 245 -1.94 27.38 6.23
CA ASP A 245 -2.99 28.36 5.97
C ASP A 245 -3.30 28.39 4.47
N THR A 246 -2.26 28.47 3.63
CA THR A 246 -2.42 28.46 2.16
C THR A 246 -2.49 27.06 1.56
N LYS A 247 -2.08 26.03 2.33
CA LYS A 247 -1.91 24.64 1.88
C LYS A 247 -0.98 24.54 0.67
N LYS A 248 0.18 25.20 0.76
CA LYS A 248 1.20 25.24 -0.30
C LYS A 248 2.54 24.73 0.19
N PHE A 249 3.28 24.12 -0.73
CA PHE A 249 4.69 23.82 -0.57
C PHE A 249 5.51 25.10 -0.35
N VAL A 250 6.41 25.08 0.62
CA VAL A 250 7.32 26.19 0.91
C VAL A 250 8.74 25.86 0.45
N LYS A 251 9.30 24.76 0.96
CA LYS A 251 10.65 24.30 0.65
C LYS A 251 10.81 22.82 1.00
N ALA A 252 11.80 22.17 0.42
CA ALA A 252 12.22 20.83 0.81
C ALA A 252 13.71 20.62 0.62
N LYS A 253 14.26 19.67 1.39
CA LYS A 253 15.66 19.31 1.38
C LYS A 253 15.83 17.80 1.48
N LEU A 254 16.80 17.25 0.76
CA LEU A 254 17.29 15.89 0.89
C LEU A 254 18.76 15.98 1.28
N ASP A 255 19.08 15.70 2.54
CA ASP A 255 20.43 15.91 3.10
C ASP A 255 20.91 17.36 2.82
N ASP A 256 22.07 17.54 2.21
CA ASP A 256 22.62 18.85 1.83
C ASP A 256 22.11 19.39 0.48
N LEU A 257 21.03 18.82 -0.06
CA LEU A 257 20.47 19.23 -1.36
C LEU A 257 19.13 19.94 -1.17
N ASP A 258 19.06 21.19 -1.63
CA ASP A 258 17.77 21.85 -1.85
C ASP A 258 17.04 21.19 -3.04
N LEU A 259 15.75 20.99 -2.87
CA LEU A 259 14.90 20.34 -3.88
C LEU A 259 13.97 21.35 -4.55
N THR A 260 13.74 21.15 -5.83
CA THR A 260 12.62 21.79 -6.53
C THR A 260 11.29 21.16 -6.11
N ALA A 261 10.19 21.84 -6.43
CA ALA A 261 8.86 21.31 -6.22
C ALA A 261 8.64 19.97 -6.95
N MET A 262 9.11 19.84 -8.21
CA MET A 262 8.94 18.62 -8.99
C MET A 262 9.67 17.42 -8.37
N GLU A 263 10.91 17.63 -7.93
CA GLU A 263 11.71 16.58 -7.27
C GLU A 263 11.08 16.14 -5.95
N THR A 264 10.61 17.11 -5.16
CA THR A 264 9.88 16.85 -3.90
C THR A 264 8.63 16.02 -4.16
N PHE A 265 7.85 16.38 -5.19
CA PHE A 265 6.67 15.65 -5.60
C PHE A 265 6.99 14.19 -6.02
N ILE A 266 8.06 13.98 -6.81
CA ILE A 266 8.51 12.65 -7.22
C ILE A 266 8.91 11.81 -5.99
N LEU A 267 9.68 12.38 -5.07
CA LEU A 267 10.13 11.69 -3.85
C LEU A 267 8.96 11.29 -2.94
N LEU A 268 8.00 12.20 -2.70
CA LEU A 268 6.81 11.91 -1.90
C LEU A 268 5.94 10.81 -2.54
N TRP A 269 5.75 10.87 -3.86
CA TRP A 269 5.02 9.83 -4.59
C TRP A 269 5.74 8.48 -4.52
N PHE A 270 7.06 8.47 -4.71
CA PHE A 270 7.84 7.25 -4.63
C PHE A 270 7.85 6.65 -3.22
N ASN A 271 8.00 7.46 -2.17
CA ASN A 271 7.95 7.00 -0.79
C ASN A 271 6.60 6.37 -0.45
N THR A 272 5.52 6.96 -0.95
CA THR A 272 4.19 6.38 -0.86
C THR A 272 4.22 4.95 -1.38
N ILE A 273 4.66 4.72 -2.61
CA ILE A 273 4.70 3.39 -3.22
C ILE A 273 5.64 2.42 -2.49
N ALA A 274 6.81 2.92 -2.09
CA ALA A 274 7.90 2.10 -1.60
C ALA A 274 7.86 1.92 -0.09
N ALA A 275 8.70 2.66 0.64
CA ALA A 275 8.97 2.37 2.04
C ALA A 275 7.76 2.56 2.97
N GLN A 276 6.81 3.43 2.61
CA GLN A 276 5.64 3.69 3.45
C GLN A 276 4.54 2.66 3.26
N HIS A 277 4.13 2.39 2.03
CA HIS A 277 2.97 1.53 1.76
C HIS A 277 3.20 0.07 2.15
N VAL A 278 4.41 -0.47 1.95
CA VAL A 278 4.75 -1.83 2.36
C VAL A 278 4.63 -2.07 3.87
N LYS A 279 4.77 -1.03 4.70
CA LYS A 279 4.55 -1.14 6.15
C LYS A 279 3.09 -1.43 6.48
N LEU A 280 2.14 -0.87 5.70
CA LEU A 280 0.71 -1.15 5.86
C LEU A 280 0.42 -2.62 5.56
N HIS A 281 0.98 -3.14 4.48
CA HIS A 281 0.86 -4.55 4.11
C HIS A 281 1.48 -5.49 5.15
N ALA A 282 2.70 -5.18 5.60
CA ALA A 282 3.39 -5.99 6.60
C ALA A 282 2.64 -6.02 7.92
N MET A 283 2.21 -4.86 8.44
CA MET A 283 1.43 -4.81 9.68
C MET A 283 0.09 -5.54 9.55
N ALA A 284 -0.55 -5.50 8.39
CA ALA A 284 -1.83 -6.17 8.16
C ALA A 284 -1.78 -7.69 8.32
N ASN A 285 -0.60 -8.34 8.24
CA ASN A 285 -0.47 -9.78 8.47
C ASN A 285 -0.82 -10.22 9.90
N TRP A 286 -0.84 -9.31 10.88
CA TRP A 286 -1.36 -9.57 12.23
C TRP A 286 -2.88 -9.35 12.33
N GLY A 287 -3.47 -8.71 11.31
CA GLY A 287 -4.90 -8.44 11.17
C GLY A 287 -5.67 -9.51 10.38
N THR A 288 -5.02 -10.62 10.00
CA THR A 288 -5.61 -11.72 9.21
C THR A 288 -5.60 -13.02 9.99
N ASN A 289 -6.56 -13.92 9.77
CA ASN A 289 -6.51 -15.30 10.27
C ASN A 289 -7.16 -16.20 9.21
N ASP A 290 -6.38 -17.06 8.57
CA ASP A 290 -6.80 -17.89 7.46
C ASP A 290 -7.11 -19.35 7.88
N HIS A 291 -6.96 -19.67 9.17
CA HIS A 291 -7.16 -21.01 9.70
C HIS A 291 -8.58 -21.54 9.38
N ILE A 292 -8.67 -22.82 9.01
CA ILE A 292 -9.92 -23.40 8.47
C ILE A 292 -11.10 -23.34 9.45
N SER A 293 -10.85 -23.53 10.74
CA SER A 293 -11.88 -23.47 11.79
C SER A 293 -12.51 -22.09 11.93
N LEU A 294 -11.84 -21.01 11.48
CA LEU A 294 -12.44 -19.68 11.44
C LEU A 294 -13.67 -19.64 10.52
N LYS A 295 -13.77 -20.54 9.55
CA LYS A 295 -14.96 -20.64 8.68
C LYS A 295 -16.25 -20.88 9.47
N GLU A 296 -16.17 -21.55 10.62
CA GLU A 296 -17.33 -21.87 11.47
C GLU A 296 -17.77 -20.67 12.31
N ILE A 297 -16.86 -19.76 12.64
CA ILE A 297 -17.11 -18.57 13.48
C ILE A 297 -17.41 -17.36 12.59
N ASN A 298 -16.57 -17.13 11.59
CA ASN A 298 -16.59 -15.95 10.72
C ASN A 298 -16.07 -16.28 9.30
N PRO A 299 -16.92 -16.88 8.44
CA PRO A 299 -16.52 -17.23 7.08
C PRO A 299 -16.17 -16.02 6.22
N PHE A 300 -16.77 -14.86 6.51
CA PHE A 300 -16.47 -13.59 5.84
C PHE A 300 -15.02 -13.15 6.13
N LEU A 301 -14.62 -13.15 7.39
CA LEU A 301 -13.26 -12.79 7.81
C LEU A 301 -12.21 -13.77 7.28
N ARG A 302 -12.49 -15.09 7.27
CA ARG A 302 -11.56 -16.08 6.70
C ARG A 302 -11.28 -15.77 5.22
N ARG A 303 -12.33 -15.52 4.43
CA ARG A 303 -12.16 -15.15 3.01
C ARG A 303 -11.33 -13.87 2.87
N ASN A 304 -11.63 -12.85 3.67
CA ASN A 304 -10.89 -11.58 3.63
C ASN A 304 -9.42 -11.73 4.05
N SER A 305 -9.13 -12.66 4.96
CA SER A 305 -7.77 -13.02 5.36
C SER A 305 -7.02 -13.69 4.22
N VAL A 306 -7.65 -14.66 3.54
CA VAL A 306 -7.13 -15.29 2.32
C VAL A 306 -6.83 -14.25 1.25
N VAL A 307 -7.76 -13.33 0.98
CA VAL A 307 -7.58 -12.24 0.02
C VAL A 307 -6.35 -11.41 0.37
N THR A 308 -6.24 -10.97 1.64
CA THR A 308 -5.11 -10.14 2.11
C THR A 308 -3.77 -10.86 1.94
N THR A 309 -3.67 -12.13 2.36
CA THR A 309 -2.44 -12.92 2.20
C THR A 309 -2.03 -13.06 0.73
N ILE A 310 -2.99 -13.32 -0.16
CA ILE A 310 -2.71 -13.43 -1.61
C ILE A 310 -2.30 -12.09 -2.20
N TYR A 311 -2.94 -11.00 -1.81
CA TYR A 311 -2.60 -9.66 -2.31
C TYR A 311 -1.24 -9.18 -1.80
N ASN A 312 -0.85 -9.52 -0.57
CA ASN A 312 0.50 -9.29 -0.05
C ASN A 312 1.54 -10.06 -0.88
N TYR A 313 1.28 -11.34 -1.20
CA TYR A 313 2.12 -12.12 -2.11
C TYR A 313 2.22 -11.50 -3.51
N PHE A 314 1.11 -10.97 -4.05
CA PHE A 314 1.12 -10.27 -5.33
C PHE A 314 1.94 -8.98 -5.30
N GLY A 315 1.77 -8.16 -4.25
CA GLY A 315 2.43 -6.87 -4.08
C GLY A 315 3.91 -6.96 -3.71
N TYR A 316 4.37 -8.09 -3.18
CA TYR A 316 5.76 -8.29 -2.76
C TYR A 316 6.49 -9.30 -3.65
N THR A 317 6.22 -10.60 -3.49
CA THR A 317 6.95 -11.66 -4.20
C THR A 317 6.70 -11.64 -5.71
N SER A 318 5.42 -11.61 -6.12
CA SER A 318 5.10 -11.61 -7.55
C SER A 318 5.44 -10.29 -8.24
N PHE A 319 5.43 -9.18 -7.51
CA PHE A 319 5.66 -7.85 -8.08
C PHE A 319 7.00 -7.75 -8.81
N SER A 320 8.04 -8.39 -8.26
CA SER A 320 9.38 -8.47 -8.88
C SER A 320 9.37 -9.05 -10.30
N THR A 321 8.44 -9.96 -10.61
CA THR A 321 8.33 -10.59 -11.94
C THR A 321 7.72 -9.66 -12.99
N PHE A 322 6.94 -8.66 -12.56
CA PHE A 322 6.42 -7.65 -13.47
C PHE A 322 7.51 -6.68 -13.92
N LEU A 323 8.54 -6.41 -13.10
CA LEU A 323 9.64 -5.52 -13.44
C LEU A 323 10.34 -5.96 -14.74
N ASP A 324 10.69 -7.25 -14.84
CA ASP A 324 11.33 -7.83 -16.02
C ASP A 324 10.44 -7.71 -17.27
N THR A 325 9.14 -7.92 -17.09
CA THR A 325 8.16 -7.76 -18.16
C THR A 325 8.10 -6.30 -18.63
N TRP A 326 8.14 -5.34 -17.71
CA TRP A 326 8.08 -3.91 -18.02
C TRP A 326 9.35 -3.40 -18.70
N GLU A 327 10.52 -3.88 -18.29
CA GLU A 327 11.80 -3.60 -18.96
C GLU A 327 11.77 -4.13 -20.40
N LYS A 328 11.40 -5.41 -20.59
CA LYS A 328 11.30 -6.03 -21.92
C LYS A 328 10.32 -5.33 -22.85
N GLN A 329 9.27 -4.74 -22.30
CA GLN A 329 8.26 -4.03 -23.06
C GLN A 329 8.54 -2.52 -23.17
N GLY A 330 9.66 -2.02 -22.63
CA GLY A 330 10.05 -0.61 -22.68
C GLY A 330 9.18 0.35 -21.87
N LEU A 331 8.47 -0.16 -20.85
CA LEU A 331 7.78 0.68 -19.85
C LEU A 331 8.71 1.20 -18.79
N LEU A 332 9.73 0.41 -18.45
CA LEU A 332 10.77 0.76 -17.49
C LEU A 332 12.14 0.68 -18.15
N SER A 333 13.08 1.44 -17.61
CA SER A 333 14.47 1.43 -18.01
C SER A 333 15.18 0.16 -17.54
N ASN A 334 16.15 -0.34 -18.29
CA ASN A 334 16.89 -1.55 -17.88
C ASN A 334 17.67 -1.33 -16.57
N GLY A 335 17.50 -2.24 -15.61
CA GLY A 335 18.24 -2.30 -14.34
C GLY A 335 17.37 -2.48 -13.10
N TRP A 336 16.05 -2.26 -13.19
CA TRP A 336 15.08 -2.50 -12.12
C TRP A 336 15.08 -3.95 -11.66
N THR A 337 15.13 -4.91 -12.59
CA THR A 337 15.13 -6.33 -12.25
C THR A 337 16.51 -6.77 -11.76
N SER A 338 17.57 -6.47 -12.53
CA SER A 338 18.91 -7.02 -12.26
C SER A 338 19.56 -6.44 -11.01
N LYS A 339 19.33 -5.15 -10.68
CA LYS A 339 19.86 -4.52 -9.47
C LYS A 339 18.92 -4.62 -8.26
N GLY A 340 17.64 -4.91 -8.50
CA GLY A 340 16.57 -5.00 -7.50
C GLY A 340 16.43 -3.79 -6.57
N PRO A 341 16.54 -2.53 -7.03
CA PRO A 341 16.57 -1.38 -6.13
C PRO A 341 15.22 -1.15 -5.43
N LEU A 342 14.09 -1.44 -6.10
CA LEU A 342 12.76 -1.32 -5.50
C LEU A 342 12.57 -2.26 -4.30
N LEU A 343 13.00 -3.52 -4.44
CA LEU A 343 12.92 -4.50 -3.35
C LEU A 343 13.79 -4.09 -2.17
N LYS A 344 14.93 -3.43 -2.41
CA LYS A 344 15.76 -2.84 -1.34
C LYS A 344 15.01 -1.71 -0.61
N CYS A 345 14.33 -0.82 -1.33
CA CYS A 345 13.49 0.21 -0.71
C CYS A 345 12.34 -0.39 0.11
N PHE A 346 11.67 -1.43 -0.41
CA PHE A 346 10.61 -2.14 0.33
C PHE A 346 11.15 -2.73 1.64
N ASN A 347 12.26 -3.47 1.56
CA ASN A 347 12.90 -4.08 2.73
C ASN A 347 13.38 -3.04 3.74
N HIS A 348 13.90 -1.90 3.28
CA HIS A 348 14.29 -0.80 4.17
C HIS A 348 13.09 -0.26 4.94
N GLY A 349 11.97 -0.02 4.25
CA GLY A 349 10.71 0.38 4.89
C GLY A 349 10.25 -0.63 5.94
N ILE A 350 10.22 -1.92 5.59
CA ILE A 350 9.81 -2.99 6.51
C ILE A 350 10.72 -3.04 7.75
N LYS A 351 12.04 -3.06 7.56
CA LYS A 351 13.04 -3.15 8.64
C LYS A 351 13.09 -1.93 9.53
N HIS A 352 12.91 -0.73 8.98
CA HIS A 352 12.83 0.50 9.75
C HIS A 352 11.60 0.50 10.68
N GLY A 353 10.58 -0.31 10.39
CA GLY A 353 9.40 -0.43 11.23
C GLY A 353 8.54 0.83 11.26
N ILE A 354 7.69 0.91 12.28
CA ILE A 354 6.73 2.00 12.45
C ILE A 354 7.18 2.87 13.63
N GLY A 355 7.29 4.18 13.40
CA GLY A 355 7.52 5.17 14.44
C GLY A 355 6.21 5.67 15.05
N GLN A 356 6.24 6.03 16.34
CA GLN A 356 5.13 6.74 16.97
C GLN A 356 4.97 8.12 16.34
N HIS A 357 3.73 8.44 15.97
CA HIS A 357 3.34 9.68 15.29
C HIS A 357 2.17 10.34 16.03
N VAL A 358 2.27 10.44 17.35
CA VAL A 358 1.17 10.94 18.23
C VAL A 358 0.82 12.39 17.97
N ASN A 359 1.78 13.15 17.47
CA ASN A 359 1.68 14.58 17.20
C ASN A 359 0.85 14.91 15.94
N ILE A 360 0.48 13.94 15.09
CA ILE A 360 -0.40 14.21 13.95
C ILE A 360 -1.75 14.82 14.37
N ILE A 361 -2.13 14.69 15.65
CA ILE A 361 -3.35 15.33 16.19
C ILE A 361 -3.35 16.86 16.01
N ASP A 362 -2.17 17.47 15.95
CA ASP A 362 -2.03 18.91 15.70
C ASP A 362 -2.53 19.28 14.29
N LEU A 363 -2.52 18.33 13.35
CA LEU A 363 -3.01 18.51 11.98
C LEU A 363 -4.52 18.29 11.82
N VAL A 364 -5.26 17.90 12.86
CA VAL A 364 -6.73 17.69 12.77
C VAL A 364 -7.48 18.91 12.21
N PRO A 365 -7.15 20.17 12.57
CA PRO A 365 -7.82 21.34 12.00
C PRO A 365 -7.46 21.61 10.53
N HIS A 366 -6.33 21.06 10.07
CA HIS A 366 -5.73 21.40 8.77
C HIS A 366 -5.91 20.29 7.72
N SER A 367 -6.08 19.04 8.17
CA SER A 367 -6.19 17.85 7.33
C SER A 367 -7.53 17.15 7.52
N ARG A 368 -8.25 17.00 6.42
CA ARG A 368 -9.51 16.25 6.38
C ARG A 368 -9.27 14.77 6.66
N PHE A 369 -8.22 14.20 6.07
CA PHE A 369 -7.81 12.81 6.26
C PHE A 369 -7.44 12.52 7.72
N VAL A 370 -6.58 13.33 8.35
CA VAL A 370 -6.17 13.14 9.74
C VAL A 370 -7.37 13.23 10.68
N ASN A 371 -8.23 14.24 10.50
CA ASN A 371 -9.46 14.36 11.28
C ASN A 371 -10.35 13.10 11.16
N PHE A 372 -10.48 12.54 9.95
CA PHE A 372 -11.22 11.31 9.74
C PHE A 372 -10.57 10.11 10.44
N VAL A 373 -9.28 9.86 10.18
CA VAL A 373 -8.54 8.70 10.72
C VAL A 373 -8.54 8.70 12.24
N VAL A 374 -8.24 9.83 12.88
CA VAL A 374 -8.19 9.94 14.35
C VAL A 374 -9.55 9.59 14.97
N LYS A 375 -10.65 10.09 14.40
CA LYS A 375 -12.00 9.82 14.91
C LYS A 375 -12.46 8.39 14.61
N VAL A 376 -12.22 7.90 13.40
CA VAL A 376 -12.65 6.55 12.98
C VAL A 376 -11.85 5.47 13.69
N ARG A 377 -10.57 5.68 14.01
CA ARG A 377 -9.78 4.73 14.81
C ARG A 377 -10.44 4.47 16.18
N MET A 378 -10.91 5.51 16.87
CA MET A 378 -11.62 5.35 18.14
C MET A 378 -12.91 4.53 17.96
N VAL A 379 -13.71 4.88 16.95
CA VAL A 379 -14.94 4.14 16.60
C VAL A 379 -14.65 2.67 16.33
N PHE A 380 -13.64 2.39 15.51
CA PHE A 380 -13.24 1.05 15.11
C PHE A 380 -12.86 0.21 16.32
N MET A 381 -12.00 0.73 17.20
CA MET A 381 -11.52 0.00 18.37
C MET A 381 -12.63 -0.30 19.38
N ASP A 382 -13.56 0.63 19.57
CA ASP A 382 -14.72 0.39 20.41
C ASP A 382 -15.66 -0.68 19.82
N GLN A 383 -15.87 -0.68 18.50
CA GLN A 383 -16.65 -1.73 17.85
C GLN A 383 -15.92 -3.07 17.86
N PHE A 384 -14.59 -3.06 17.70
CA PHE A 384 -13.78 -4.27 17.69
C PHE A 384 -13.84 -4.95 19.04
N ALA A 385 -13.72 -4.18 20.13
CA ALA A 385 -13.87 -4.69 21.49
C ALA A 385 -15.25 -5.35 21.71
N LYS A 386 -16.34 -4.73 21.24
CA LYS A 386 -17.70 -5.28 21.30
C LYS A 386 -17.83 -6.61 20.54
N TYR A 387 -17.22 -6.70 19.36
CA TYR A 387 -17.31 -7.87 18.47
C TYR A 387 -16.11 -8.82 18.55
N LYS A 388 -15.23 -8.67 19.55
CA LYS A 388 -13.91 -9.34 19.63
C LYS A 388 -13.98 -10.87 19.48
N HIS A 389 -15.05 -11.47 19.99
CA HIS A 389 -15.32 -12.91 19.88
C HIS A 389 -15.47 -13.42 18.43
N LEU A 390 -15.75 -12.54 17.45
CA LEU A 390 -15.83 -12.86 16.03
C LEU A 390 -14.48 -12.77 15.29
N PHE A 391 -13.43 -12.34 15.98
CA PHE A 391 -12.10 -12.07 15.43
C PHE A 391 -11.00 -12.80 16.21
N PRO A 392 -11.11 -14.13 16.42
CA PRO A 392 -10.11 -14.84 17.20
C PRO A 392 -8.73 -14.81 16.52
N GLY A 393 -7.68 -14.50 17.28
CA GLY A 393 -6.31 -14.43 16.76
C GLY A 393 -6.00 -13.21 15.87
N ILE A 394 -6.89 -12.22 15.83
CA ILE A 394 -6.73 -10.97 15.06
C ILE A 394 -6.31 -9.85 16.01
N ASP A 395 -5.25 -9.13 15.66
CA ASP A 395 -4.96 -7.84 16.28
C ASP A 395 -5.80 -6.73 15.64
N GLY A 396 -6.51 -5.98 16.47
CA GLY A 396 -7.44 -4.92 16.04
C GLY A 396 -6.75 -3.72 15.40
N GLU A 397 -5.52 -3.37 15.81
CA GLU A 397 -4.77 -2.28 15.19
C GLU A 397 -4.26 -2.69 13.82
N ALA A 398 -3.69 -3.89 13.72
CA ALA A 398 -3.28 -4.47 12.46
C ALA A 398 -4.47 -4.60 11.49
N MET A 399 -5.63 -5.00 11.99
CA MET A 399 -6.87 -5.04 11.20
C MET A 399 -7.29 -3.63 10.75
N PHE A 400 -7.26 -2.62 11.62
CA PHE A 400 -7.55 -1.23 11.24
C PHE A 400 -6.62 -0.74 10.13
N VAL A 401 -5.32 -1.04 10.23
CA VAL A 401 -4.30 -0.67 9.25
C VAL A 401 -4.55 -1.35 7.91
N GLY A 402 -4.70 -2.68 7.90
CA GLY A 402 -4.92 -3.44 6.66
C GLY A 402 -6.28 -3.21 5.99
N THR A 403 -7.28 -2.75 6.75
CA THR A 403 -8.62 -2.50 6.21
C THR A 403 -8.82 -1.03 5.85
N ILE A 404 -8.77 -0.13 6.83
CA ILE A 404 -9.11 1.28 6.65
C ILE A 404 -7.94 2.07 6.09
N LEU A 405 -6.75 1.99 6.71
CA LEU A 405 -5.63 2.82 6.27
C LEU A 405 -5.13 2.43 4.88
N HIS A 406 -4.93 1.13 4.62
CA HIS A 406 -4.53 0.63 3.31
C HIS A 406 -5.51 1.04 2.20
N SER A 407 -6.82 0.85 2.40
CA SER A 407 -7.81 1.18 1.36
C SER A 407 -7.90 2.68 1.09
N LEU A 408 -7.76 3.51 2.12
CA LEU A 408 -7.71 4.95 1.96
C LEU A 408 -6.39 5.41 1.33
N ASP A 409 -5.26 4.78 1.64
CA ASP A 409 -3.98 5.10 1.02
C ASP A 409 -4.06 4.99 -0.51
N HIS A 410 -4.54 3.86 -1.04
CA HIS A 410 -4.81 3.72 -2.48
C HIS A 410 -5.84 4.70 -3.03
N THR A 411 -6.93 4.93 -2.28
CA THR A 411 -7.98 5.85 -2.73
C THR A 411 -7.45 7.28 -2.84
N LEU A 412 -6.59 7.70 -1.92
CA LEU A 412 -5.97 9.02 -1.89
C LEU A 412 -4.84 9.12 -2.91
N MET A 413 -4.07 8.04 -3.13
CA MET A 413 -3.18 7.93 -4.29
C MET A 413 -3.92 8.18 -5.60
N GLU A 414 -5.13 7.64 -5.73
CA GLU A 414 -5.95 7.84 -6.93
C GLU A 414 -6.40 9.29 -7.09
N TRP A 415 -6.95 9.87 -6.02
CA TRP A 415 -7.53 11.22 -6.06
C TRP A 415 -6.48 12.32 -6.16
N ASN A 416 -5.33 12.13 -5.49
CA ASN A 416 -4.31 13.16 -5.40
C ASN A 416 -3.43 13.17 -6.65
N LEU A 417 -3.16 12.03 -7.29
CA LEU A 417 -2.45 11.98 -8.57
C LEU A 417 -3.39 11.59 -9.72
N PRO A 418 -4.24 12.48 -10.24
CA PRO A 418 -5.20 12.13 -11.29
C PRO A 418 -4.54 11.75 -12.61
N ASP A 419 -3.39 12.35 -12.95
CA ASP A 419 -2.67 12.05 -14.18
C ASP A 419 -1.23 11.55 -13.90
N PRO A 420 -0.89 10.29 -14.26
CA PRO A 420 0.46 9.78 -14.06
C PRO A 420 1.53 10.59 -14.80
N LEU A 421 1.18 11.22 -15.93
CA LEU A 421 2.14 11.94 -16.77
C LEU A 421 2.67 13.23 -16.13
N TRP A 422 2.09 13.68 -15.00
CA TRP A 422 2.61 14.76 -14.18
C TRP A 422 3.96 14.44 -13.53
N LEU A 423 4.26 13.16 -13.30
CA LEU A 423 5.56 12.71 -12.80
C LEU A 423 6.62 12.91 -13.87
N ASP A 424 7.67 13.69 -13.63
CA ASP A 424 8.66 14.00 -14.65
C ASP A 424 9.75 12.91 -14.78
N ILE A 425 9.68 12.11 -15.85
CA ILE A 425 10.68 11.06 -16.11
C ILE A 425 11.99 11.62 -16.66
N ASP A 426 11.98 12.87 -17.10
CA ASP A 426 13.14 13.56 -17.66
C ASP A 426 13.94 14.29 -16.55
N ASP A 427 13.47 14.21 -15.30
CA ASP A 427 14.15 14.80 -14.15
C ASP A 427 15.57 14.20 -13.98
N PRO A 428 16.61 15.05 -13.86
CA PRO A 428 18.00 14.61 -13.91
C PRO A 428 18.45 13.85 -12.66
N ARG A 429 17.72 13.90 -11.55
CA ARG A 429 18.04 13.18 -10.31
C ARG A 429 17.13 11.99 -10.07
N PHE A 430 15.83 12.15 -10.31
CA PHE A 430 14.79 11.25 -9.83
C PHE A 430 13.84 10.75 -10.92
N GLY A 431 14.17 10.96 -12.20
CA GLY A 431 13.38 10.52 -13.35
C GLY A 431 13.06 9.02 -13.35
N LYS A 432 13.93 8.15 -12.82
CA LYS A 432 13.63 6.72 -12.65
C LYS A 432 12.52 6.46 -11.62
N MET A 433 12.52 7.16 -10.49
CA MET A 433 11.42 7.04 -9.52
C MET A 433 10.10 7.52 -10.12
N ALA A 434 10.11 8.59 -10.92
CA ALA A 434 8.95 9.03 -11.69
C ALA A 434 8.46 7.98 -12.69
N GLU A 435 9.37 7.28 -13.37
CA GLU A 435 9.08 6.20 -14.32
C GLU A 435 8.32 5.05 -13.64
N MET A 436 8.84 4.55 -12.52
CA MET A 436 8.15 3.55 -11.68
C MET A 436 6.79 4.07 -11.20
N GLY A 437 6.77 5.31 -10.73
CA GLY A 437 5.57 5.96 -10.21
C GLY A 437 4.42 6.00 -11.22
N ARG A 438 4.73 6.25 -12.50
CA ARG A 438 3.73 6.25 -13.59
C ARG A 438 3.10 4.88 -13.78
N VAL A 439 3.91 3.82 -13.79
CA VAL A 439 3.44 2.44 -13.99
C VAL A 439 2.58 1.99 -12.81
N VAL A 440 3.04 2.24 -11.59
CA VAL A 440 2.27 1.90 -10.38
C VAL A 440 0.94 2.63 -10.35
N ARG A 441 0.94 3.93 -10.67
CA ARG A 441 -0.26 4.76 -10.65
C ARG A 441 -1.39 4.21 -11.53
N VAL A 442 -1.06 3.74 -12.75
CA VAL A 442 -2.07 3.24 -13.69
C VAL A 442 -2.40 1.77 -13.50
N GLY A 443 -1.50 0.99 -12.90
CA GLY A 443 -1.63 -0.47 -12.84
C GLY A 443 -2.14 -1.03 -11.52
N PHE A 444 -1.98 -0.30 -10.41
CA PHE A 444 -2.10 -0.89 -9.06
C PHE A 444 -2.83 0.00 -8.05
N VAL A 445 -3.20 1.23 -8.41
CA VAL A 445 -3.80 2.18 -7.46
C VAL A 445 -5.32 2.08 -7.40
N GLN A 446 -5.98 1.88 -8.54
CA GLN A 446 -7.45 1.87 -8.65
C GLN A 446 -8.02 0.53 -8.20
N ASP A 447 -9.33 0.48 -7.91
CA ASP A 447 -10.02 -0.77 -7.57
C ASP A 447 -9.96 -1.85 -8.69
N VAL A 448 -9.70 -3.10 -8.28
CA VAL A 448 -9.78 -4.28 -9.13
C VAL A 448 -11.20 -4.40 -9.71
N PRO A 449 -11.36 -4.45 -11.03
CA PRO A 449 -12.66 -4.58 -11.65
C PRO A 449 -13.23 -6.00 -11.47
N PHE A 450 -14.55 -6.15 -11.60
CA PHE A 450 -15.23 -7.45 -11.67
C PHE A 450 -14.99 -8.41 -10.50
N LEU A 451 -14.62 -7.91 -9.32
CA LEU A 451 -14.61 -8.71 -8.10
C LEU A 451 -16.03 -9.18 -7.78
N TYR A 452 -16.18 -10.49 -7.63
CA TYR A 452 -17.47 -11.14 -7.39
C TYR A 452 -17.86 -11.20 -5.90
N PHE A 453 -17.02 -10.65 -5.01
CA PHE A 453 -17.30 -10.58 -3.58
C PHE A 453 -17.32 -9.13 -3.08
N ASN A 454 -18.16 -8.86 -2.07
CA ASN A 454 -18.16 -7.56 -1.42
C ASN A 454 -16.88 -7.38 -0.58
N LYS A 455 -16.07 -6.40 -0.95
CA LYS A 455 -14.88 -5.97 -0.21
C LYS A 455 -15.09 -4.68 0.59
N ARG A 456 -16.24 -4.02 0.48
CA ARG A 456 -16.48 -2.70 1.10
C ARG A 456 -17.13 -2.84 2.48
N PHE A 457 -16.76 -1.93 3.39
CA PHE A 457 -17.50 -1.75 4.64
C PHE A 457 -18.96 -1.37 4.36
N LYS A 458 -19.15 -0.44 3.42
CA LYS A 458 -20.46 -0.07 2.87
C LYS A 458 -21.16 -1.30 2.27
N GLY A 459 -22.37 -1.57 2.74
CA GLY A 459 -23.15 -2.72 2.26
C GLY A 459 -22.69 -4.08 2.81
N SER A 460 -21.74 -4.11 3.75
CA SER A 460 -21.40 -5.35 4.45
C SER A 460 -22.56 -5.82 5.33
N ASN A 461 -22.89 -7.11 5.25
CA ASN A 461 -23.88 -7.74 6.11
C ASN A 461 -23.32 -8.11 7.49
N HIS A 462 -22.00 -8.03 7.68
CA HIS A 462 -21.37 -8.38 8.95
C HIS A 462 -21.51 -7.22 9.95
N PRO A 463 -22.02 -7.47 11.18
CA PRO A 463 -22.48 -6.41 12.09
C PRO A 463 -21.38 -5.43 12.49
N PHE A 464 -20.16 -5.92 12.78
CA PHE A 464 -18.99 -5.08 13.04
C PHE A 464 -18.73 -4.03 11.94
N TYR A 465 -18.56 -4.46 10.68
CA TYR A 465 -18.22 -3.58 9.57
C TYR A 465 -19.35 -2.58 9.27
N LYS A 466 -20.61 -3.03 9.38
CA LYS A 466 -21.79 -2.18 9.22
C LYS A 466 -21.82 -1.05 10.26
N GLU A 467 -21.65 -1.36 11.54
CA GLU A 467 -21.66 -0.36 12.62
C GLU A 467 -20.49 0.62 12.52
N VAL A 468 -19.29 0.14 12.14
CA VAL A 468 -18.15 1.01 11.88
C VAL A 468 -18.44 1.95 10.72
N TYR A 469 -18.98 1.45 9.60
CA TYR A 469 -19.35 2.27 8.44
C TYR A 469 -20.37 3.36 8.79
N GLU A 470 -21.47 3.01 9.45
CA GLU A 470 -22.54 3.95 9.80
C GLU A 470 -22.03 5.12 10.66
N LYS A 471 -21.08 4.85 11.56
CA LYS A 471 -20.45 5.87 12.40
C LYS A 471 -19.39 6.65 11.62
N ALA A 472 -18.55 5.99 10.82
CA ALA A 472 -17.54 6.66 9.99
C ALA A 472 -18.16 7.59 8.94
N ALA A 473 -19.27 7.19 8.33
CA ALA A 473 -19.97 7.97 7.31
C ALA A 473 -20.54 9.29 7.85
N LYS A 474 -20.80 9.38 9.16
CA LYS A 474 -21.18 10.63 9.84
C LYS A 474 -20.01 11.59 10.03
N ILE A 475 -18.77 11.07 10.05
CA ILE A 475 -17.55 11.88 10.15
C ILE A 475 -17.17 12.38 8.75
N ASP A 476 -17.03 11.46 7.80
CA ASP A 476 -16.80 11.78 6.39
C ASP A 476 -17.32 10.66 5.50
N LYS A 477 -18.42 10.93 4.80
CA LYS A 477 -19.06 9.93 3.96
C LYS A 477 -18.18 9.51 2.77
N LYS A 478 -17.45 10.44 2.16
CA LYS A 478 -16.66 10.15 0.95
C LYS A 478 -15.52 9.20 1.27
N LEU A 479 -14.81 9.44 2.39
CA LEU A 479 -13.76 8.54 2.87
C LEU A 479 -14.35 7.20 3.37
N ALA A 480 -15.43 7.24 4.16
CA ALA A 480 -16.07 6.02 4.68
C ALA A 480 -16.56 5.07 3.56
N ASP A 481 -17.07 5.61 2.45
CA ASP A 481 -17.49 4.83 1.28
C ASP A 481 -16.35 4.04 0.62
N HIS A 482 -15.09 4.40 0.91
CA HIS A 482 -13.89 3.79 0.35
C HIS A 482 -13.11 2.90 1.32
N MET A 483 -13.65 2.63 2.51
CA MET A 483 -13.07 1.65 3.44
C MET A 483 -13.32 0.21 2.95
N ASP A 484 -12.24 -0.58 2.82
CA ASP A 484 -12.28 -2.00 2.42
C ASP A 484 -12.10 -2.94 3.61
N THR A 485 -12.70 -4.13 3.56
CA THR A 485 -12.68 -5.15 4.62
C THR A 485 -11.45 -6.07 4.58
N CYS A 486 -10.57 -5.89 3.60
CA CYS A 486 -9.30 -6.57 3.40
C CYS A 486 -8.37 -5.75 2.51
N ILE A 487 -7.11 -6.15 2.42
CA ILE A 487 -6.16 -5.61 1.44
C ILE A 487 -6.53 -6.14 0.06
N ILE A 488 -7.15 -5.29 -0.75
CA ILE A 488 -7.35 -5.49 -2.19
C ILE A 488 -7.72 -4.17 -2.85
N LYS A 489 -6.84 -3.74 -3.75
CA LYS A 489 -7.02 -2.55 -4.56
C LYS A 489 -6.65 -2.84 -5.99
#